data_AF-A0A921EQZ8-F1
#
_entry.id   AF-A0A921EQZ8-F1
#
_cell.length_a   1.000
_cell.length_b   1.000
_cell.length_c   1.000
_cell.angle_alpha   90.00
_cell.angle_beta   90.00
_cell.angle_gamma   90.00
#
_symmetry.space_group_name_H-M   'P 1'
#
loop_
_entity.id
_entity.type
_entity.pdbx_description
1 polymer ?
#
loop_
_entity_poly.entity_id
_entity_poly.type
_entity_poly.pdbx_seq_one_letter_code
_entity_poly.pdbx_strand_id
1 'polypeptide(L)'
;MAGTASRPQSTERTERHDVAADAFLLAAAVFLLGTAIQGGMVTAFGGLSTSPAWTDGIGMLAILAAAFGAPLLAWRLHGHHTHLRDGVAGLVGVVAGLVLTLACFGGLFFLFSKVPPLFERDKYGPIDVGAVVAILTVVFLWKPVGRAIAALRSGRRFGVPVLRLALLIALVAVVVGSLVIGGEGAEVGLWLAPTGFGAAAATVGADVAQRTLLRPRPAA
;
A
#
# COMPACT_ATOMS: atom_id res chain seq x y z
N MET A 1 42.97 -1.69 -6.73
CA MET A 1 41.94 -2.76 -6.64
C MET A 1 41.09 -2.48 -5.41
N ALA A 2 40.03 -1.69 -5.57
CA ALA A 2 39.10 -1.42 -4.48
C ALA A 2 38.13 -2.60 -4.41
N GLY A 3 38.24 -3.41 -3.34
CA GLY A 3 37.31 -4.48 -3.07
C GLY A 3 35.90 -3.92 -3.00
N THR A 4 35.02 -4.39 -3.87
CA THR A 4 33.58 -4.17 -3.76
C THR A 4 33.12 -4.84 -2.48
N ALA A 5 33.09 -4.08 -1.38
CA ALA A 5 32.50 -4.53 -0.13
C ALA A 5 31.06 -4.95 -0.43
N SER A 6 30.83 -6.26 -0.46
CA SER A 6 29.51 -6.85 -0.66
C SER A 6 28.64 -6.37 0.49
N ARG A 7 27.61 -5.57 0.16
CA ARG A 7 26.63 -5.11 1.14
C ARG A 7 26.08 -6.34 1.88
N PRO A 8 26.04 -6.37 3.22
CA PRO A 8 25.55 -7.53 3.96
C PRO A 8 24.12 -7.85 3.51
N GLN A 9 23.81 -9.11 3.20
CA GLN A 9 22.47 -9.53 2.74
C GLN A 9 21.33 -9.09 3.68
N SER A 10 21.63 -8.95 4.97
CA SER A 10 20.69 -8.43 5.98
C SER A 10 20.28 -6.98 5.71
N THR A 11 21.21 -6.11 5.27
CA THR A 11 20.92 -4.71 4.95
C THR A 11 20.02 -4.58 3.73
N GLU A 12 20.24 -5.42 2.73
CA GLU A 12 19.50 -5.42 1.47
C GLU A 12 18.05 -5.94 1.63
N ARG A 13 17.84 -7.00 2.43
CA ARG A 13 16.47 -7.47 2.76
C ARG A 13 15.68 -6.43 3.56
N THR A 14 16.40 -5.71 4.41
CA THR A 14 15.87 -4.70 5.33
C THR A 14 15.42 -3.44 4.58
N GLU A 15 16.20 -3.01 3.57
CA GLU A 15 15.88 -1.94 2.61
C GLU A 15 14.66 -2.31 1.76
N ARG A 16 14.58 -3.54 1.23
CA ARG A 16 13.44 -3.99 0.43
C ARG A 16 12.11 -3.97 1.18
N HIS A 17 12.13 -4.42 2.43
CA HIS A 17 10.94 -4.37 3.28
C HIS A 17 10.50 -2.94 3.60
N ASP A 18 11.44 -1.99 3.70
CA ASP A 18 11.11 -0.57 3.87
C ASP A 18 10.46 0.03 2.63
N VAL A 19 11.01 -0.25 1.44
CA VAL A 19 10.45 0.24 0.16
C VAL A 19 9.02 -0.27 -0.02
N ALA A 20 8.79 -1.55 0.25
CA ALA A 20 7.46 -2.15 0.15
C ALA A 20 6.47 -1.55 1.16
N ALA A 21 6.91 -1.29 2.40
CA ALA A 21 6.08 -0.64 3.41
C ALA A 21 5.76 0.81 3.05
N ASP A 22 6.70 1.55 2.48
CA ASP A 22 6.45 2.93 2.04
C ASP A 22 5.52 2.98 0.82
N ALA A 23 5.65 2.03 -0.12
CA ALA A 23 4.72 1.89 -1.23
C ALA A 23 3.30 1.56 -0.76
N PHE A 24 3.16 0.67 0.23
CA PHE A 24 1.87 0.37 0.87
C PHE A 24 1.23 1.64 1.46
N LEU A 25 1.99 2.38 2.27
CA LEU A 25 1.49 3.59 2.95
C LEU A 25 1.16 4.71 1.96
N LEU A 26 1.98 4.90 0.92
CA LEU A 26 1.72 5.88 -0.13
C LEU A 26 0.50 5.51 -0.96
N ALA A 27 0.33 4.23 -1.31
CA ALA A 27 -0.84 3.78 -2.07
C ALA A 27 -2.11 3.98 -1.27
N ALA A 28 -2.09 3.64 0.02
CA ALA A 28 -3.19 3.88 0.93
C ALA A 28 -3.53 5.39 1.02
N ALA A 29 -2.52 6.26 1.13
CA ALA A 29 -2.72 7.70 1.21
C ALA A 29 -3.27 8.29 -0.10
N VAL A 30 -2.77 7.86 -1.26
CA VAL A 30 -3.26 8.30 -2.58
C VAL A 30 -4.70 7.84 -2.79
N PHE A 31 -5.02 6.59 -2.43
CA PHE A 31 -6.38 6.08 -2.51
C PHE A 31 -7.33 6.88 -1.61
N LEU A 32 -6.98 7.10 -0.33
CA LEU A 32 -7.80 7.91 0.58
C LEU A 32 -8.02 9.32 0.06
N LEU A 33 -6.97 9.96 -0.46
CA LEU A 33 -7.08 11.30 -1.02
C LEU A 33 -8.05 11.31 -2.19
N GLY A 34 -7.96 10.34 -3.09
CA GLY A 34 -8.87 10.19 -4.22
C GLY A 34 -10.32 9.95 -3.78
N THR A 35 -10.55 9.06 -2.82
CA THR A 35 -11.88 8.80 -2.25
C THR A 35 -12.44 10.02 -1.53
N ALA A 36 -11.61 10.78 -0.82
CA ALA A 36 -12.01 12.02 -0.16
C ALA A 36 -12.38 13.10 -1.17
N ILE A 37 -11.62 13.24 -2.27
CA ILE A 37 -11.95 14.14 -3.37
C ILE A 37 -13.26 13.72 -4.03
N GLN A 38 -13.42 12.43 -4.35
CA GLN A 38 -14.66 11.91 -4.94
C GLN A 38 -15.86 12.19 -4.03
N GLY A 39 -15.78 11.81 -2.75
CA GLY A 39 -16.86 12.03 -1.77
C GLY A 39 -17.17 13.51 -1.55
N GLY A 40 -16.15 14.37 -1.49
CA GLY A 40 -16.30 15.81 -1.39
C GLY A 40 -16.97 16.43 -2.62
N MET A 41 -16.62 15.97 -3.83
CA MET A 41 -17.27 16.39 -5.07
C MET A 41 -18.72 15.93 -5.12
N VAL A 42 -19.01 14.68 -4.75
CA VAL A 42 -20.40 14.18 -4.67
C VAL A 42 -21.23 15.02 -3.71
N THR A 43 -20.66 15.41 -2.56
CA THR A 43 -21.36 16.26 -1.59
C THR A 43 -21.55 17.68 -2.11
N ALA A 44 -20.52 18.27 -2.72
CA ALA A 44 -20.56 19.63 -3.25
C ALA A 44 -21.53 19.77 -4.44
N PHE A 45 -21.70 18.71 -5.24
CA PHE A 45 -22.58 18.68 -6.41
C PHE A 45 -23.90 17.91 -6.17
N GLY A 46 -24.14 17.41 -4.95
CA GLY A 46 -25.20 16.47 -4.56
C GLY A 46 -26.64 16.99 -4.57
N GLY A 47 -26.90 18.14 -5.22
CA GLY A 47 -28.26 18.57 -5.57
C GLY A 47 -28.83 17.87 -6.81
N LEU A 48 -28.03 17.04 -7.49
CA LEU A 48 -28.45 16.22 -8.63
C LEU A 48 -28.73 14.81 -8.12
N SER A 49 -29.96 14.33 -8.30
CA SER A 49 -30.50 13.05 -7.80
C SER A 49 -29.76 11.77 -8.26
N THR A 50 -28.70 11.93 -9.06
CA THR A 50 -27.80 10.87 -9.51
C THR A 50 -26.38 11.42 -9.51
N SER A 51 -25.44 10.73 -8.84
CA SER A 51 -24.02 11.09 -8.90
C SER A 51 -23.57 11.09 -10.36
N PRO A 52 -22.98 12.17 -10.89
CA PRO A 52 -22.53 12.21 -12.27
C PRO A 52 -21.47 11.12 -12.54
N ALA A 53 -21.55 10.42 -13.68
CA ALA A 53 -20.62 9.34 -14.03
C ALA A 53 -19.13 9.73 -14.03
N TRP A 54 -18.82 11.03 -14.17
CA TRP A 54 -17.43 11.51 -14.08
C TRP A 54 -16.85 11.41 -12.66
N THR A 55 -17.70 11.38 -11.62
CA THR A 55 -17.27 11.20 -10.23
C THR A 55 -16.72 9.79 -9.99
N ASP A 56 -17.28 8.76 -10.64
CA ASP A 56 -16.73 7.40 -10.63
C ASP A 56 -15.35 7.34 -11.31
N GLY A 57 -15.14 8.19 -12.32
CA GLY A 57 -13.84 8.36 -12.98
C GLY A 57 -12.75 8.82 -12.01
N ILE A 58 -13.08 9.60 -10.98
CA ILE A 58 -12.11 10.02 -9.95
C ILE A 58 -11.65 8.82 -9.13
N GLY A 59 -12.58 7.95 -8.71
CA GLY A 59 -12.25 6.73 -7.98
C GLY A 59 -11.35 5.79 -8.79
N MET A 60 -11.66 5.60 -10.09
CA MET A 60 -10.82 4.81 -10.98
C MET A 60 -9.42 5.39 -11.13
N LEU A 61 -9.31 6.72 -11.33
CA LEU A 61 -8.02 7.40 -11.40
C LEU A 61 -7.23 7.30 -10.10
N ALA A 62 -7.90 7.37 -8.95
CA ALA A 62 -7.27 7.20 -7.65
C ALA A 62 -6.70 5.79 -7.47
N ILE A 63 -7.43 4.75 -7.89
CA ILE A 63 -6.95 3.36 -7.88
C ILE A 63 -5.72 3.22 -8.78
N LEU A 64 -5.78 3.75 -10.00
CA LEU A 64 -4.63 3.71 -10.92
C LEU A 64 -3.43 4.47 -10.36
N ALA A 65 -3.64 5.65 -9.80
CA ALA A 65 -2.58 6.46 -9.18
C ALA A 65 -1.98 5.75 -7.96
N ALA A 66 -2.80 5.09 -7.14
CA ALA A 66 -2.33 4.32 -5.99
C ALA A 66 -1.58 3.05 -6.43
N ALA A 67 -2.08 2.35 -7.45
CA ALA A 67 -1.47 1.11 -7.94
C ALA A 67 -0.15 1.35 -8.66
N PHE A 68 -0.02 2.42 -9.46
CA PHE A 68 1.17 2.68 -10.27
C PHE A 68 2.04 3.81 -9.72
N GLY A 69 1.43 4.92 -9.29
CA GLY A 69 2.15 6.10 -8.83
C GLY A 69 2.86 5.88 -7.49
N ALA A 70 2.20 5.23 -6.53
CA ALA A 70 2.78 5.03 -5.20
C ALA A 70 4.02 4.11 -5.17
N PRO A 71 4.05 2.96 -5.87
CA PRO A 71 5.27 2.15 -5.96
C PRO A 71 6.43 2.90 -6.62
N LEU A 72 6.16 3.64 -7.71
CA LEU A 72 7.18 4.42 -8.40
C LEU A 72 7.73 5.54 -7.52
N LEU A 73 6.85 6.22 -6.77
CA LEU A 73 7.24 7.27 -5.84
C LEU A 73 8.07 6.69 -4.69
N ALA A 74 7.65 5.56 -4.10
CA ALA A 74 8.42 4.86 -3.08
C ALA A 74 9.80 4.48 -3.60
N TRP A 75 9.87 3.91 -4.80
CA TRP A 75 11.12 3.53 -5.46
C TRP A 75 12.09 4.73 -5.62
N ARG A 76 11.55 5.87 -6.07
CA ARG A 76 12.30 7.12 -6.21
C ARG A 76 12.75 7.72 -4.88
N LEU A 77 11.91 7.66 -3.84
CA LEU A 77 12.23 8.17 -2.50
C LEU A 77 13.39 7.43 -1.84
N HIS A 78 13.59 6.16 -2.20
CA HIS A 78 14.74 5.35 -1.78
C HIS A 78 15.96 5.50 -2.70
N GLY A 79 15.94 6.45 -3.64
CA GLY A 79 17.10 6.81 -4.45
C GLY A 79 17.35 5.90 -5.65
N HIS A 80 16.42 5.02 -5.99
CA HIS A 80 16.54 4.20 -7.18
C HIS A 80 16.23 5.00 -8.46
N HIS A 81 17.04 4.83 -9.50
CA HIS A 81 16.77 5.39 -10.82
C HIS A 81 15.70 4.56 -11.54
N THR A 82 14.78 5.22 -12.26
CA THR A 82 13.75 4.53 -13.04
C THR A 82 14.19 4.49 -14.50
N HIS A 83 14.54 3.30 -15.00
CA HIS A 83 14.63 3.04 -16.42
C HIS A 83 13.25 2.59 -16.96
N LEU A 84 13.04 2.74 -18.26
CA LEU A 84 11.77 2.36 -18.90
C LEU A 84 11.45 0.87 -18.71
N ARG A 85 12.49 0.03 -18.61
CA ARG A 85 12.39 -1.39 -18.27
C ARG A 85 11.91 -1.64 -16.83
N ASP A 86 12.34 -0.81 -15.87
CA ASP A 86 11.87 -0.88 -14.48
C ASP A 86 10.39 -0.51 -14.39
N GLY A 87 9.93 0.41 -15.26
CA GLY A 87 8.51 0.74 -15.40
C GLY A 87 7.68 -0.44 -15.89
N VAL A 88 8.14 -1.18 -16.90
CA VAL A 88 7.45 -2.39 -17.41
C VAL A 88 7.47 -3.52 -16.38
N ALA A 89 8.60 -3.74 -15.72
CA ALA A 89 8.69 -4.73 -14.64
C ALA A 89 7.80 -4.36 -13.44
N GLY A 90 7.76 -3.08 -13.09
CA GLY A 90 6.84 -2.53 -12.09
C GLY A 90 5.39 -2.76 -12.49
N LEU A 91 5.02 -2.54 -13.75
CA LEU A 91 3.67 -2.81 -14.28
C LEU A 91 3.29 -4.29 -14.11
N VAL A 92 4.17 -5.22 -14.49
CA VAL A 92 3.95 -6.66 -14.30
C VAL A 92 3.84 -7.00 -12.82
N GLY A 93 4.67 -6.38 -11.97
CA GLY A 93 4.60 -6.51 -10.52
C GLY A 93 3.28 -6.01 -9.92
N VAL A 94 2.74 -4.89 -10.41
CA VAL A 94 1.42 -4.37 -10.00
C VAL A 94 0.33 -5.34 -10.39
N VAL A 95 0.31 -5.82 -11.64
CA VAL A 95 -0.72 -6.76 -12.10
C VAL A 95 -0.65 -8.08 -11.33
N ALA A 96 0.55 -8.67 -11.21
CA ALA A 96 0.75 -9.91 -10.45
C ALA A 96 0.41 -9.72 -8.96
N GLY A 97 0.81 -8.58 -8.38
CA GLY A 97 0.51 -8.21 -7.00
C GLY A 97 -0.97 -8.05 -6.75
N LEU A 98 -1.70 -7.38 -7.65
CA LEU A 98 -3.14 -7.18 -7.58
C LEU A 98 -3.89 -8.50 -7.74
N VAL A 99 -3.51 -9.34 -8.71
CA VAL A 99 -4.07 -10.70 -8.88
C VAL A 99 -3.84 -11.55 -7.63
N LEU A 100 -2.61 -11.58 -7.11
CA LEU A 100 -2.28 -12.34 -5.90
C LEU A 100 -3.06 -11.83 -4.70
N THR A 101 -3.18 -10.50 -4.55
CA THR A 101 -3.88 -9.89 -3.43
C THR A 101 -5.38 -10.16 -3.49
N LEU A 102 -6.00 -10.06 -4.68
CA LEU A 102 -7.40 -10.44 -4.89
C LEU A 102 -7.62 -11.93 -4.63
N ALA A 103 -6.71 -12.80 -5.07
CA ALA A 103 -6.79 -14.24 -4.83
C ALA A 103 -6.67 -14.57 -3.33
N CYS A 104 -5.72 -13.95 -2.62
CA CYS A 104 -5.55 -14.10 -1.17
C CYS A 104 -6.75 -13.56 -0.41
N PHE A 105 -7.27 -12.38 -0.78
CA PHE A 105 -8.43 -11.78 -0.16
C PHE A 105 -9.70 -12.61 -0.39
N GLY A 106 -9.93 -13.06 -1.63
CA GLY A 106 -11.03 -13.95 -1.97
C GLY A 106 -10.92 -15.31 -1.27
N GLY A 107 -9.72 -15.86 -1.16
CA GLY A 107 -9.44 -17.09 -0.40
C GLY A 107 -9.68 -16.92 1.10
N LEU A 108 -9.26 -15.79 1.68
CA LEU A 108 -9.51 -15.45 3.08
C LEU A 108 -11.02 -15.32 3.33
N PHE A 109 -11.73 -14.59 2.47
CA PHE A 109 -13.18 -14.43 2.55
C PHE A 109 -13.92 -15.77 2.42
N PHE A 110 -13.50 -16.60 1.46
CA PHE A 110 -14.04 -17.95 1.30
C PHE A 110 -13.82 -18.81 2.54
N LEU A 111 -12.62 -18.80 3.12
CA LEU A 111 -12.33 -19.54 4.34
C LEU A 111 -13.16 -19.03 5.52
N PHE A 112 -13.27 -17.71 5.69
CA PHE A 112 -14.09 -17.08 6.72
C PHE A 112 -15.59 -17.28 6.53
N SER A 113 -16.05 -17.54 5.30
CA SER A 113 -17.43 -17.95 5.04
C SER A 113 -17.76 -19.34 5.62
N LYS A 114 -16.74 -20.17 5.88
CA LYS A 114 -16.89 -21.51 6.46
C LYS A 114 -16.76 -21.55 7.99
N VAL A 115 -16.28 -20.46 8.59
CA VAL A 115 -16.13 -20.34 10.04
C VAL A 115 -17.35 -19.60 10.60
N PRO A 116 -17.92 -20.06 11.74
CA PRO A 116 -18.99 -19.32 12.42
C PRO A 116 -18.54 -17.87 12.68
N PRO A 117 -19.36 -16.88 12.33
CA PRO A 117 -18.95 -15.50 12.47
C PRO A 117 -18.81 -15.14 13.95
N LEU A 118 -17.72 -14.44 14.30
CA LEU A 118 -17.47 -13.97 15.67
C LEU A 118 -18.42 -12.82 16.07
N PHE A 119 -18.96 -12.12 15.07
CA PHE A 119 -19.88 -11.00 15.21
C PHE A 119 -21.06 -11.16 14.25
N GLU A 120 -22.22 -10.58 14.58
CA GLU A 120 -23.40 -10.59 13.70
C GLU A 120 -23.10 -9.84 12.38
N ARG A 121 -22.74 -10.59 11.33
CA ARG A 121 -22.35 -10.03 10.02
C ARG A 121 -23.48 -9.22 9.37
N ASP A 122 -24.74 -9.57 9.63
CA ASP A 122 -25.89 -8.87 9.07
C ASP A 122 -26.04 -7.43 9.60
N LYS A 123 -25.52 -7.18 10.80
CA LYS A 123 -25.61 -5.87 11.46
C LYS A 123 -24.33 -5.06 11.34
N TYR A 124 -23.18 -5.72 11.30
CA TYR A 124 -21.88 -5.08 11.41
C TYR A 124 -21.00 -5.25 10.18
N GLY A 125 -21.40 -6.07 9.20
CA GLY A 125 -20.56 -6.45 8.09
C GLY A 125 -19.43 -7.40 8.51
N PRO A 126 -18.45 -7.68 7.62
CA PRO A 126 -17.35 -8.61 7.87
C PRO A 126 -16.24 -7.99 8.75
N ILE A 127 -16.59 -7.48 9.95
CA ILE A 127 -15.64 -6.86 10.88
C ILE A 127 -14.54 -7.84 11.30
N ASP A 128 -14.87 -9.13 11.42
CA ASP A 128 -13.93 -10.19 11.69
C ASP A 128 -12.81 -10.27 10.64
N VAL A 129 -13.16 -10.15 9.36
CA VAL A 129 -12.19 -10.06 8.25
C VAL A 129 -11.38 -8.78 8.34
N GLY A 130 -12.03 -7.63 8.62
CA GLY A 130 -11.36 -6.35 8.82
C GLY A 130 -10.32 -6.39 9.96
N ALA A 131 -10.65 -7.02 11.08
CA ALA A 131 -9.76 -7.18 12.22
C ALA A 131 -8.51 -8.01 11.87
N VAL A 132 -8.68 -9.11 11.13
CA VAL A 132 -7.56 -9.93 10.66
C VAL A 132 -6.65 -9.14 9.73
N VAL A 133 -7.22 -8.42 8.77
CA VAL A 133 -6.47 -7.57 7.82
C VAL A 133 -5.71 -6.46 8.57
N ALA A 134 -6.32 -5.85 9.58
CA ALA A 134 -5.66 -4.85 10.42
C ALA A 134 -4.47 -5.45 11.19
N ILE A 135 -4.63 -6.64 11.80
CA ILE A 135 -3.54 -7.34 12.50
C ILE A 135 -2.40 -7.65 11.54
N LEU A 136 -2.70 -8.19 10.34
CA LEU A 136 -1.68 -8.49 9.33
C LEU A 136 -0.93 -7.23 8.88
N THR A 137 -1.64 -6.11 8.74
CA THR A 137 -1.05 -4.82 8.40
C THR A 137 -0.12 -4.32 9.50
N VAL A 138 -0.51 -4.44 10.77
CA VAL A 138 0.34 -4.09 11.91
C VAL A 138 1.59 -4.95 11.94
N VAL A 139 1.46 -6.27 11.74
CA VAL A 139 2.60 -7.20 11.70
C VAL A 139 3.56 -6.85 10.56
N PHE A 140 3.03 -6.52 9.39
CA PHE A 140 3.81 -6.08 8.24
C PHE A 140 4.57 -4.78 8.52
N LEU A 141 3.90 -3.77 9.11
CA LEU A 141 4.48 -2.46 9.36
C LEU A 141 5.35 -2.37 10.62
N TRP A 142 5.31 -3.36 11.52
CA TRP A 142 5.99 -3.29 12.82
C TRP A 142 7.48 -2.93 12.71
N LYS A 143 8.25 -3.67 11.90
CA LYS A 143 9.68 -3.45 11.71
C LYS A 143 10.02 -2.10 11.03
N PRO A 144 9.41 -1.72 9.90
CA PRO A 144 9.71 -0.44 9.25
C PRO A 144 9.32 0.76 10.11
N VAL A 145 8.23 0.65 10.89
CA VAL A 145 7.82 1.69 11.85
C VAL A 145 8.79 1.79 13.01
N GLY A 146 9.19 0.67 13.62
CA GLY A 146 10.17 0.68 14.70
C GLY A 146 11.50 1.32 14.30
N ARG A 147 11.95 1.06 13.07
CA ARG A 147 13.16 1.71 12.50
C ARG A 147 12.97 3.19 12.24
N ALA A 148 11.80 3.61 11.79
CA ALA A 148 11.51 5.02 11.60
C ALA A 148 11.49 5.80 12.93
N ILE A 149 10.91 5.21 13.99
CA ILE A 149 10.93 5.76 15.34
C ILE A 149 12.38 5.85 15.86
N ALA A 150 13.19 4.81 15.66
CA ALA A 150 14.60 4.83 16.05
C ALA A 150 15.38 5.93 15.31
N ALA A 151 15.10 6.16 14.02
CA ALA A 151 15.72 7.22 13.24
C ALA A 151 15.33 8.63 13.75
N LEU A 152 14.07 8.84 14.15
CA LEU A 152 13.66 10.09 14.80
C LEU A 152 14.38 10.31 16.13
N ARG A 153 14.48 9.26 16.96
CA ARG A 153 15.20 9.31 18.23
C ARG A 153 16.69 9.62 18.05
N SER A 154 17.29 9.22 16.93
CA SER A 154 18.68 9.55 16.58
C SER A 154 18.85 10.96 16.02
N GLY A 155 17.82 11.82 16.07
CA GLY A 155 17.89 13.22 15.66
C GLY A 155 17.67 13.49 14.17
N ARG A 156 17.32 12.49 13.35
CA ARG A 156 16.94 12.75 11.95
C ARG A 156 15.57 13.42 11.90
N ARG A 157 15.52 14.65 11.37
CA ARG A 157 14.30 15.47 11.28
C ARG A 157 13.64 15.50 9.90
N PHE A 158 14.30 14.97 8.87
CA PHE A 158 13.82 14.97 7.49
C PHE A 158 14.12 13.64 6.79
N GLY A 159 13.31 13.31 5.79
CA GLY A 159 13.49 12.14 4.93
C GLY A 159 12.42 11.06 5.11
N VAL A 160 12.65 9.90 4.46
CA VAL A 160 11.71 8.77 4.38
C VAL A 160 11.17 8.30 5.74
N PRO A 161 11.96 8.19 6.83
CA PRO A 161 11.45 7.80 8.14
C PRO A 161 10.35 8.73 8.68
N VAL A 162 10.48 10.04 8.45
CA VAL A 162 9.51 11.05 8.90
C VAL A 162 8.23 10.94 8.08
N LEU A 163 8.39 10.84 6.75
CA LEU A 163 7.27 10.68 5.83
C LEU A 163 6.46 9.42 6.15
N ARG A 164 7.14 8.28 6.38
CA ARG A 164 6.51 7.01 6.77
C ARG A 164 5.62 7.16 7.99
N LEU A 165 6.13 7.82 9.03
CA LEU A 165 5.37 8.02 10.27
C LEU A 165 4.23 9.02 10.08
N ALA A 166 4.44 10.10 9.31
CA ALA A 166 3.40 11.05 8.99
C ALA A 166 2.24 10.39 8.21
N LEU A 167 2.56 9.57 7.20
CA LEU A 167 1.58 8.79 6.46
C LEU A 167 0.83 7.82 7.36
N LEU A 168 1.54 7.05 8.19
CA LEU A 168 0.91 6.13 9.12
C LEU A 168 -0.05 6.84 10.08
N ILE A 169 0.37 7.96 10.68
CA ILE A 169 -0.46 8.74 11.59
C ILE A 169 -1.70 9.27 10.87
N ALA A 170 -1.55 9.81 9.66
CA ALA A 170 -2.66 10.28 8.86
C ALA A 170 -3.66 9.16 8.53
N LEU A 171 -3.17 7.98 8.12
CA LEU A 171 -4.00 6.80 7.83
C LEU A 171 -4.76 6.34 9.07
N VAL A 172 -4.08 6.23 10.21
CA VAL A 172 -4.71 5.86 11.48
C VAL A 172 -5.77 6.88 11.88
N ALA A 173 -5.48 8.18 11.75
CA ALA A 173 -6.45 9.23 12.06
C ALA A 173 -7.71 9.15 11.18
N VAL A 174 -7.55 8.86 9.88
CA VAL A 174 -8.70 8.66 8.98
C VAL A 174 -9.50 7.42 9.39
N VAL A 175 -8.85 6.28 9.62
CA VAL A 175 -9.54 5.04 10.04
C VAL A 175 -10.31 5.26 11.35
N VAL A 176 -9.68 5.89 12.35
CA VAL A 176 -10.33 6.19 13.63
C VAL A 176 -11.48 7.18 13.43
N GLY A 177 -11.31 8.21 12.62
CA GLY A 177 -12.37 9.16 12.26
C GLY A 177 -13.57 8.48 11.60
N SER A 178 -13.32 7.57 10.66
CA SER A 178 -14.36 6.77 9.98
C SER A 178 -15.15 5.89 10.95
N LEU A 179 -14.50 5.33 11.97
CA LEU A 179 -15.18 4.54 13.01
C LEU A 179 -16.08 5.39 13.93
N VAL A 180 -15.71 6.64 14.18
CA VAL A 180 -16.49 7.56 15.04
C VAL A 180 -17.69 8.16 14.30
N ILE A 181 -17.53 8.48 13.02
CA ILE A 181 -18.59 9.09 12.20
C ILE A 181 -19.65 8.05 11.78
N GLY A 182 -19.26 6.77 11.66
CA GLY A 182 -20.15 5.67 11.29
C GLY A 182 -20.56 5.69 9.81
N GLY A 183 -21.17 4.58 9.34
CA GLY A 183 -21.67 4.42 7.96
C GLY A 183 -20.73 3.65 7.02
N GLU A 184 -20.99 3.73 5.71
CA GLU A 184 -20.21 3.06 4.63
C GLU A 184 -18.70 3.41 4.65
N GLY A 185 -18.33 4.51 5.30
CA GLY A 185 -16.93 4.91 5.51
C GLY A 185 -16.10 3.92 6.31
N ALA A 186 -16.72 3.04 7.12
CA ALA A 186 -16.03 1.98 7.85
C ALA A 186 -15.41 0.92 6.92
N GLU A 187 -15.96 0.74 5.72
CA GLU A 187 -15.46 -0.24 4.73
C GLU A 187 -14.26 0.27 3.93
N VAL A 188 -14.02 1.59 3.93
CA VAL A 188 -12.87 2.20 3.23
C VAL A 188 -11.55 1.60 3.70
N GLY A 189 -11.44 1.28 5.01
CA GLY A 189 -10.28 0.60 5.58
C GLY A 189 -10.02 -0.79 4.99
N LEU A 190 -11.08 -1.52 4.63
CA LEU A 190 -10.99 -2.84 4.04
C LEU A 190 -10.50 -2.77 2.58
N TRP A 191 -10.90 -1.73 1.83
CA TRP A 191 -10.46 -1.49 0.45
C TRP A 191 -9.05 -0.91 0.33
N LEU A 192 -8.55 -0.27 1.39
CA LEU A 192 -7.16 0.18 1.45
C LEU A 192 -6.16 -0.98 1.44
N ALA A 193 -6.50 -2.08 2.10
CA ALA A 193 -5.62 -3.23 2.20
C ALA A 193 -5.26 -3.82 0.83
N PRO A 194 -6.20 -4.20 -0.06
CA PRO A 194 -5.84 -4.77 -1.35
C PRO A 194 -5.05 -3.82 -2.23
N THR A 195 -5.37 -2.53 -2.20
CA THR A 195 -4.64 -1.48 -2.95
C THR A 195 -3.20 -1.33 -2.43
N GLY A 196 -3.04 -1.24 -1.11
CA GLY A 196 -1.73 -1.12 -0.46
C GLY A 196 -0.87 -2.37 -0.65
N PHE A 197 -1.43 -3.57 -0.50
CA PHE A 197 -0.71 -4.83 -0.71
C PHE A 197 -0.30 -5.02 -2.17
N GLY A 198 -1.16 -4.65 -3.13
CA GLY A 198 -0.80 -4.63 -4.54
C GLY A 198 0.40 -3.72 -4.82
N ALA A 199 0.43 -2.52 -4.23
CA ALA A 199 1.55 -1.60 -4.34
C ALA A 199 2.85 -2.13 -3.70
N ALA A 200 2.75 -2.76 -2.53
CA ALA A 200 3.89 -3.42 -1.90
C ALA A 200 4.47 -4.54 -2.78
N ALA A 201 3.61 -5.41 -3.31
CA ALA A 201 3.99 -6.49 -4.22
C ALA A 201 4.65 -5.98 -5.51
N ALA A 202 4.19 -4.83 -6.04
CA ALA A 202 4.79 -4.19 -7.20
C ALA A 202 6.26 -3.83 -6.99
N THR A 203 6.60 -3.29 -5.82
CA THR A 203 8.01 -2.96 -5.50
C THR A 203 8.88 -4.21 -5.37
N VAL A 204 8.33 -5.31 -4.84
CA VAL A 204 9.03 -6.60 -4.79
C VAL A 204 9.26 -7.15 -6.20
N GLY A 205 8.25 -7.05 -7.08
CA GLY A 205 8.37 -7.46 -8.48
C GLY A 205 9.44 -6.65 -9.24
N ALA A 206 9.46 -5.32 -9.06
CA ALA A 206 10.46 -4.45 -9.67
C ALA A 206 11.88 -4.82 -9.22
N ASP A 207 12.09 -5.09 -7.93
CA ASP A 207 13.38 -5.54 -7.40
C ASP A 207 13.83 -6.91 -7.95
N VAL A 208 12.92 -7.88 -8.07
CA VAL A 208 13.24 -9.20 -8.67
C VAL A 208 13.64 -9.05 -10.13
N ALA A 209 12.93 -8.22 -10.90
CA ALA A 209 13.25 -7.99 -12.30
C ALA A 209 14.62 -7.33 -12.49
N GLN A 210 14.97 -6.34 -11.67
CA GLN A 210 16.30 -5.73 -11.70
C GLN A 210 17.40 -6.78 -11.48
N ARG A 211 17.24 -7.68 -10.51
CA ARG A 211 18.26 -8.70 -10.21
C ARG A 211 18.41 -9.75 -11.29
N THR A 212 17.31 -10.12 -11.93
CA THR A 212 17.28 -11.23 -12.89
C THR A 212 17.70 -10.75 -14.28
N LEU A 213 17.34 -9.51 -14.65
CA LEU A 213 17.59 -8.96 -15.98
C LEU A 213 18.88 -8.12 -16.07
N LEU A 214 19.41 -7.60 -14.94
CA LEU A 214 20.61 -6.74 -14.92
C LEU A 214 21.87 -7.44 -14.39
N ARG A 215 21.81 -8.72 -13.99
CA ARG A 215 23.06 -9.47 -13.74
C ARG A 215 23.79 -9.62 -15.08
N PRO A 216 25.02 -9.11 -15.22
CA PRO A 216 25.85 -9.49 -16.37
C PRO A 216 25.94 -11.00 -16.37
N ARG A 217 25.67 -11.65 -17.51
CA ARG A 217 26.04 -13.05 -17.69
C ARG A 217 27.54 -13.13 -17.35
N PRO A 218 27.98 -14.05 -16.46
CA PRO A 218 29.39 -14.27 -16.28
C PRO A 218 29.97 -14.55 -17.66
N ALA A 219 30.98 -13.77 -18.06
CA ALA A 219 31.72 -14.04 -19.28
C ALA A 219 32.23 -15.48 -19.18
N ALA A 220 31.78 -16.32 -20.10
CA ALA A 220 32.23 -17.69 -20.25
C ALA A 220 33.68 -17.71 -20.75
#